data_AF-A0A952DPU3-F1
#
_entry.id   AF-A0A952DPU3-F1
#
_cell.length_a   1.000
_cell.length_b   1.000
_cell.length_c   1.000
_cell.angle_alpha   90.00
_cell.angle_beta   90.00
_cell.angle_gamma   90.00
#
_symmetry.space_group_name_H-M   'P 1'
#
loop_
_entity.id
_entity.type
_entity.pdbx_description
1 polymer ?
#
loop_
_entity_poly.entity_id
_entity_poly.type
_entity_poly.pdbx_seq_one_letter_code
_entity_poly.pdbx_strand_id
1 'polypeptide(L)' 'MIRFVTAKNRSQHRALLDQMHRDRKRVFVDWLKWDVPVVGDMEIDQYDTDDAIYIIDVDDAGDHVASIRL' A
#
# COMPACT_ATOMS: atom_id res chain seq x y z
N MET A 1 -2.49 -5.30 13.93
CA MET A 1 -1.96 -4.10 14.64
C MET A 1 -1.90 -2.97 13.65
N ILE A 2 -2.42 -1.79 14.00
CA ILE A 2 -2.44 -0.65 13.07
C ILE A 2 -1.10 0.10 13.09
N ARG A 3 -0.57 0.39 11.90
CA ARG A 3 0.64 1.19 11.66
C ARG A 3 0.32 2.43 10.84
N PHE A 4 0.92 3.55 11.20
CA PHE A 4 0.87 4.79 10.43
C PHE A 4 2.19 4.94 9.66
N VAL A 5 2.12 4.93 8.34
CA VAL A 5 3.27 5.12 7.45
C VAL A 5 3.14 6.47 6.76
N THR A 6 4.15 7.31 6.95
CA THR A 6 4.24 8.69 6.46
C THR A 6 5.59 8.91 5.80
N ALA A 7 5.82 10.10 5.23
CA ALA A 7 7.14 10.50 4.76
C ALA A 7 8.30 10.20 5.73
N LYS A 8 8.08 10.43 7.02
CA LYS A 8 9.11 10.40 8.05
C LYS A 8 9.60 8.99 8.37
N ASN A 9 8.79 7.96 8.15
CA ASN A 9 9.11 6.58 8.55
C ASN A 9 8.98 5.56 7.41
N ARG A 10 8.58 5.94 6.19
CA ARG A 10 8.42 5.00 5.06
C ARG A 10 9.66 4.16 4.76
N SER A 11 10.85 4.71 4.97
CA SER A 11 12.12 4.02 4.73
C SER A 11 12.31 2.79 5.64
N GLN A 12 11.65 2.78 6.80
CA GLN A 12 11.64 1.69 7.78
C GLN A 12 10.53 0.66 7.48
N HIS A 13 9.60 0.99 6.58
CA HIS A 13 8.42 0.18 6.26
C HIS A 13 8.34 -0.20 4.77
N ARG A 14 9.47 -0.18 4.04
CA ARG A 14 9.48 -0.44 2.59
C ARG A 14 8.84 -1.78 2.22
N ALA A 15 9.22 -2.86 2.90
CA ALA A 15 8.66 -4.18 2.62
C ALA A 15 7.14 -4.23 2.82
N LEU A 16 6.63 -3.55 3.86
CA LEU A 16 5.20 -3.46 4.13
C LEU A 16 4.46 -2.64 3.07
N LEU A 17 5.05 -1.52 2.62
CA LEU A 17 4.49 -0.70 1.54
C LEU A 17 4.47 -1.45 0.21
N ASP A 18 5.56 -2.13 -0.15
CA ASP A 18 5.64 -2.92 -1.38
C ASP A 18 4.55 -4.01 -1.38
N GLN A 19 4.35 -4.69 -0.24
CA GLN A 19 3.29 -5.69 -0.10
C GLN A 19 1.90 -5.06 -0.23
N MET A 20 1.64 -3.94 0.44
CA MET A 20 0.40 -3.18 0.33
C MET A 20 0.10 -2.78 -1.12
N HIS A 21 1.07 -2.27 -1.87
CA HIS A 21 0.87 -1.88 -3.28
C HIS A 21 0.64 -3.07 -4.22
N ARG A 22 1.29 -4.22 -3.96
CA ARG A 22 0.99 -5.47 -4.68
C ARG A 22 -0.42 -5.96 -4.38
N ASP A 23 -0.87 -5.87 -3.13
CA ASP A 23 -2.21 -6.28 -2.75
C ASP A 23 -3.27 -5.34 -3.31
N ARG A 24 -3.01 -4.02 -3.36
CA ARG A 24 -3.84 -3.06 -4.10
C ARG A 24 -3.99 -3.45 -5.56
N LYS A 25 -2.90 -3.85 -6.23
CA LYS A 25 -2.96 -4.36 -7.62
C LYS A 25 -3.84 -5.60 -7.74
N ARG A 26 -3.69 -6.57 -6.83
CA ARG A 26 -4.53 -7.78 -6.80
C ARG A 26 -6.01 -7.45 -6.64
N VAL A 27 -6.35 -6.49 -5.78
CA VAL A 27 -7.75 -6.12 -5.53
C VAL A 27 -8.29 -5.23 -6.65
N PHE A 28 -7.70 -4.05 -6.88
CA PHE A 28 -8.26 -3.06 -7.80
C PHE A 28 -8.14 -3.48 -9.26
N VAL A 29 -7.00 -4.04 -9.65
CA VAL A 29 -6.74 -4.40 -11.06
C VAL A 29 -7.17 -5.83 -11.35
N ASP A 30 -6.67 -6.82 -10.60
CA ASP A 30 -6.93 -8.22 -10.96
C ASP A 30 -8.34 -8.67 -10.61
N TRP A 31 -8.90 -8.24 -9.48
CA TRP A 31 -10.23 -8.67 -9.06
C TRP A 31 -11.34 -7.72 -9.53
N LEU A 32 -11.23 -6.43 -9.21
CA LEU A 32 -12.26 -5.43 -9.53
C LEU A 32 -12.19 -4.90 -10.97
N LYS A 33 -11.10 -5.17 -11.70
CA LYS A 33 -10.90 -4.78 -13.11
C LYS A 33 -10.96 -3.27 -13.33
N TRP A 34 -10.50 -2.48 -12.37
CA TRP A 34 -10.38 -1.03 -12.53
C TRP A 34 -9.22 -0.69 -13.47
N ASP A 35 -9.43 0.36 -14.28
CA ASP A 35 -8.39 0.94 -15.13
C ASP A 35 -7.63 2.00 -14.34
N VAL A 36 -6.63 1.56 -13.58
CA VAL A 36 -5.78 2.40 -12.71
C VAL A 36 -4.30 2.15 -12.97
N PRO A 37 -3.40 3.13 -12.70
CA PRO A 37 -1.98 3.00 -13.01
C PRO A 37 -1.29 1.85 -12.26
N VAL A 38 -0.41 1.13 -12.96
CA VAL A 38 0.42 0.07 -12.41
C VAL A 38 1.89 0.31 -12.78
N VAL A 39 2.78 0.16 -11.79
CA VAL A 39 4.23 0.22 -11.96
C VAL A 39 4.81 -1.15 -11.62
N GLY A 40 5.14 -1.94 -12.66
CA GLY A 40 5.58 -3.33 -12.47
C GLY A 40 4.46 -4.22 -11.95
N ASP A 41 4.61 -4.74 -10.73
CA ASP A 41 3.63 -5.58 -10.04
C ASP A 41 2.80 -4.83 -8.99
N MET A 42 2.97 -3.51 -8.90
CA MET A 42 2.39 -2.65 -7.87
C MET A 42 1.40 -1.65 -8.45
N GLU A 43 0.28 -1.45 -7.77
CA GLU A 43 -0.65 -0.36 -8.08
C GLU A 43 -0.20 0.89 -7.32
N ILE A 44 0.23 1.88 -8.09
CA ILE A 44 0.79 3.16 -7.63
C ILE A 44 0.24 4.25 -8.54
N ASP A 45 -0.59 5.12 -8.00
CA ASP A 45 -1.22 6.22 -8.71
C ASP A 45 -0.52 7.57 -8.40
N GLN A 46 -1.01 8.65 -9.00
CA GLN A 46 -0.45 10.00 -8.83
C GLN A 46 -0.60 10.58 -7.41
N TYR A 47 -1.37 9.94 -6.54
CA TYR A 47 -1.60 10.38 -5.16
C TYR A 47 -0.74 9.60 -4.16
N ASP A 48 0.00 8.57 -4.60
CA ASP A 48 1.00 7.86 -3.80
C ASP A 48 2.30 8.69 -3.68
N THR A 49 2.17 9.88 -3.10
CA THR A 49 3.25 10.87 -2.96
C THR A 49 3.88 10.85 -1.57
N ASP A 50 4.78 11.80 -1.32
CA ASP A 50 5.37 12.03 -0.02
C ASP A 50 4.36 12.48 1.05
N ASP A 51 3.25 13.09 0.63
CA ASP A 51 2.21 13.60 1.52
C ASP A 51 1.20 12.51 1.92
N ALA A 52 1.19 11.37 1.23
CA ALA A 52 0.28 10.27 1.52
C ALA A 52 0.54 9.69 2.92
N ILE A 53 -0.55 9.46 3.67
CA ILE A 53 -0.49 8.74 4.94
C ILE A 53 -1.19 7.40 4.76
N TYR A 54 -0.45 6.31 4.90
CA TYR A 54 -1.03 4.97 4.90
C TYR A 54 -1.30 4.51 6.32
N ILE A 55 -2.53 4.12 6.59
CA ILE A 55 -2.94 3.44 7.81
C ILE A 55 -3.09 1.98 7.45
N ILE A 56 -2.18 1.14 7.95
CA ILE A 56 -2.05 -0.26 7.55
C ILE A 56 -2.32 -1.16 8.76
N ASP A 57 -3.25 -2.11 8.63
CA ASP A 57 -3.36 -3.22 9.56
C ASP A 57 -2.39 -4.34 9.16
N VAL A 58 -1.62 -4.80 10.15
CA VAL A 58 -0.69 -5.92 9.99
C VAL A 58 -1.05 -7.08 10.89
N ASP A 59 -0.83 -8.31 10.41
CA ASP A 59 -0.97 -9.51 11.24
C ASP A 59 0.22 -9.71 12.19
N ASP A 60 0.24 -10.85 12.88
CA ASP A 60 1.30 -11.22 13.83
C ASP A 60 2.66 -11.51 13.16
N ALA A 61 2.67 -11.82 11.86
CA ALA A 61 3.89 -11.97 11.06
C ALA A 61 4.41 -10.63 10.54
N GLY A 62 3.60 -9.57 10.64
CA GLY A 62 3.90 -8.24 10.13
C GLY A 62 3.50 -8.04 8.68
N ASP A 63 2.71 -8.95 8.11
CA ASP A 63 2.20 -8.89 6.74
C ASP A 63 1.00 -7.94 6.64
N HIS A 64 0.86 -7.26 5.50
CA HIS A 64 -0.27 -6.41 5.19
C HIS A 64 -1.58 -7.21 5.11
N VAL A 65 -2.60 -6.78 5.87
CA VAL A 65 -3.96 -7.36 5.86
C VAL A 65 -4.95 -6.40 5.19
N ALA A 66 -4.88 -5.12 5.56
CA ALA A 66 -5.74 -4.07 5.03
C ALA A 66 -5.06 -2.71 5.13
N SER A 67 -5.48 -1.76 4.31
CA SER A 67 -4.98 -0.39 4.36
C SER A 67 -6.00 0.63 3.88
N ILE A 68 -5.82 1.86 4.35
CA ILE A 68 -6.45 3.06 3.81
C ILE A 68 -5.38 4.15 3.63
N ARG A 69 -5.54 4.96 2.59
CA ARG A 69 -4.71 6.14 2.33
C ARG A 69 -5.50 7.39 2.68
N LEU A 70 -4.86 8.34 3.36
CA LEU A 70 -5.31 9.72 3.56
C LEU A 70 -4.49 10.66 2.69
#